data_AF-A0A257JD73-F1
#
_entry.id   AF-A0A257JD73-F1
#
_cell.length_a   1.000
_cell.length_b   1.000
_cell.length_c   1.000
_cell.angle_alpha   90.00
_cell.angle_beta   90.00
_cell.angle_gamma   90.00
#
_symmetry.space_group_name_H-M   'P 1'
#
loop_
_entity.id
_entity.type
_entity.pdbx_description
1 polymer ?
#
loop_
_entity_poly.entity_id
_entity_poly.type
_entity_poly.pdbx_seq_one_letter_code
_entity_poly.pdbx_strand_id
1 'polypeptide(L)'
;MHPTDSRSLAGNVAQLEAGRQITVAREDGFEALKALLPPPSRRALVLIDPSYEIKSDYAKVTACLRDCLQRFATGTYAVWYPVIPRPEAHDLPRRLKTLANQSGKPWLHATLAIGQAPDRTTPGEPAPRPGLLASGMFVFNPPHTLKAALAPALVQMEAILGRGRGQGHQLEAGG
;
A
#
# COMPACT_ATOMS: atom_id res chain seq x y z
N MET A 1 -9.66 -13.06 5.74
CA MET A 1 -10.80 -12.12 5.89
C MET A 1 -11.40 -12.29 7.27
N HIS A 2 -11.21 -11.32 8.15
CA HIS A 2 -11.67 -11.41 9.54
C HIS A 2 -13.20 -11.17 9.62
N PRO A 3 -14.01 -12.09 10.18
CA PRO A 3 -15.47 -11.97 10.18
C PRO A 3 -15.99 -10.75 10.93
N THR A 4 -15.31 -10.33 12.00
CA THR A 4 -15.70 -9.19 12.82
C THR A 4 -15.53 -7.87 12.07
N ASP A 5 -14.42 -7.72 11.36
CA ASP A 5 -14.09 -6.47 10.64
C ASP A 5 -15.09 -6.22 9.51
N SER A 6 -15.53 -7.29 8.82
CA SER A 6 -16.56 -7.18 7.78
C SER A 6 -17.90 -6.66 8.32
N ARG A 7 -18.28 -7.05 9.54
CA ARG A 7 -19.51 -6.56 10.19
C ARG A 7 -19.38 -5.10 10.60
N SER A 8 -18.24 -4.73 11.19
CA SER A 8 -17.95 -3.34 11.55
C SER A 8 -17.94 -2.43 10.32
N LEU A 9 -17.32 -2.87 9.22
CA LEU A 9 -17.32 -2.12 7.96
C LEU A 9 -18.75 -1.93 7.41
N ALA A 10 -19.55 -3.00 7.38
CA ALA A 10 -20.94 -2.91 6.93
C ALA A 10 -21.78 -1.96 7.80
N GLY A 11 -21.59 -2.01 9.13
CA GLY A 11 -22.24 -1.09 10.06
C GLY A 11 -21.85 0.37 9.84
N ASN A 12 -20.54 0.65 9.69
CA ASN A 12 -20.04 1.99 9.41
C ASN A 12 -20.58 2.53 8.06
N VAL A 13 -20.61 1.69 7.02
CA VAL A 13 -21.14 2.10 5.71
C VAL A 13 -22.64 2.38 5.77
N ALA A 14 -23.40 1.57 6.51
CA ALA A 14 -24.84 1.81 6.68
C ALA A 14 -25.13 3.17 7.32
N GLN A 15 -24.29 3.61 8.27
CA GLN A 15 -24.43 4.92 8.94
C GLN A 15 -24.12 6.12 8.03
N LEU A 16 -23.40 5.92 6.92
CA LEU A 16 -23.09 7.01 5.98
C LEU A 16 -24.26 7.37 5.07
N GLU A 17 -25.32 6.56 5.03
CA GLU A 17 -26.49 6.76 4.17
C GLU A 17 -26.14 6.98 2.68
N ALA A 18 -25.00 6.43 2.22
CA ALA A 18 -24.44 6.66 0.90
C ALA A 18 -25.20 5.98 -0.26
N GLY A 19 -26.32 5.32 0.04
CA GLY A 19 -27.15 4.62 -0.95
C GLY A 19 -26.36 3.61 -1.78
N ARG A 20 -26.50 3.68 -3.11
CA ARG A 20 -25.83 2.78 -4.07
C ARG A 20 -24.40 3.19 -4.44
N GLN A 21 -23.84 4.22 -3.78
CA GLN A 21 -22.47 4.68 -4.06
C GLN A 21 -21.40 3.78 -3.44
N ILE A 22 -21.75 3.01 -2.40
CA ILE A 22 -20.84 2.10 -1.69
C ILE A 22 -21.42 0.69 -1.73
N THR A 23 -20.62 -0.26 -2.20
CA THR A 23 -20.92 -1.70 -2.13
C THR A 23 -19.86 -2.36 -1.26
N VAL A 24 -20.30 -3.14 -0.26
CA VAL A 24 -19.41 -3.92 0.60
C VAL A 24 -19.60 -5.39 0.28
N ALA A 25 -18.51 -6.07 -0.08
CA ALA A 25 -18.49 -7.50 -0.37
C ALA A 25 -17.49 -8.22 0.53
N ARG A 26 -17.87 -9.38 1.06
CA ARG A 26 -17.00 -10.23 1.87
C ARG A 26 -16.40 -11.32 0.99
N GLU A 27 -15.50 -10.92 0.11
CA GLU A 27 -14.88 -11.77 -0.92
C GLU A 27 -13.34 -11.69 -0.88
N ASP A 28 -12.66 -12.53 -1.65
CA ASP A 28 -11.22 -12.34 -1.87
C ASP A 28 -11.00 -11.12 -2.78
N GLY A 29 -10.32 -10.09 -2.26
CA GLY A 29 -10.13 -8.84 -2.98
C GLY A 29 -9.31 -8.96 -4.26
N PHE A 30 -8.39 -9.93 -4.37
CA PHE A 30 -7.62 -10.16 -5.59
C PHE A 30 -8.47 -10.80 -6.68
N GLU A 31 -9.38 -11.70 -6.31
CA GLU A 31 -10.30 -12.34 -7.25
C GLU A 31 -11.44 -11.41 -7.67
N ALA A 32 -12.05 -10.69 -6.71
CA ALA A 32 -13.16 -9.78 -6.97
C ALA A 32 -12.77 -8.66 -7.96
N LEU A 33 -11.53 -8.16 -7.87
CA LEU A 33 -11.06 -7.06 -8.71
C LEU A 33 -11.11 -7.38 -10.21
N LYS A 34 -10.97 -8.66 -10.61
CA LYS A 34 -11.02 -9.11 -12.01
C LYS A 34 -12.38 -8.82 -12.67
N ALA A 35 -13.46 -8.88 -11.88
CA ALA A 35 -14.82 -8.63 -12.33
C ALA A 35 -15.19 -7.13 -12.31
N LEU A 36 -14.45 -6.31 -11.55
CA LEU A 36 -14.71 -4.88 -11.39
C LEU A 36 -13.99 -4.01 -12.44
N LEU A 37 -13.03 -4.58 -13.18
CA LEU A 37 -12.21 -3.86 -14.15
C LEU A 37 -12.45 -4.33 -15.60
N PRO A 38 -12.56 -3.39 -16.57
CA PRO A 38 -12.60 -1.94 -16.40
C PRO A 38 -13.97 -1.45 -15.88
N PRO A 39 -14.03 -0.39 -15.06
CA PRO A 39 -15.32 0.15 -14.62
C PRO A 39 -16.04 0.88 -15.77
N PRO A 40 -17.38 1.00 -15.73
CA PRO A 40 -18.16 1.74 -16.73
C PRO A 40 -17.71 3.20 -16.90
N SER A 41 -17.24 3.84 -15.82
CA SER A 41 -16.72 5.21 -15.81
C SER A 41 -15.40 5.39 -16.56
N ARG A 42 -14.70 4.29 -16.88
CA ARG A 42 -13.33 4.29 -17.43
C ARG A 42 -12.33 5.08 -16.58
N ARG A 43 -12.61 5.26 -15.28
CA ARG A 43 -11.75 5.91 -14.30
C ARG A 43 -11.81 5.15 -12.99
N ALA A 44 -10.65 4.74 -12.46
CA ALA A 44 -10.56 3.99 -11.21
C ALA A 44 -9.34 4.41 -10.40
N LEU A 45 -9.50 4.43 -9.08
CA LEU A 45 -8.42 4.26 -8.13
C LEU A 45 -8.63 2.89 -7.47
N VAL A 46 -7.61 2.04 -7.48
CA VAL A 46 -7.62 0.76 -6.79
C VAL A 46 -6.56 0.80 -5.70
N LEU A 47 -6.96 0.62 -4.44
CA LEU A 47 -6.07 0.46 -3.30
C LEU A 47 -5.90 -1.04 -3.00
N ILE A 48 -4.67 -1.50 -2.92
CA ILE A 48 -4.29 -2.88 -2.60
C ILE A 48 -3.45 -2.86 -1.33
N ASP A 49 -4.02 -3.31 -0.23
CA ASP A 49 -3.43 -3.29 1.11
C ASP A 49 -3.69 -4.62 1.84
N PRO A 50 -2.95 -5.70 1.49
CA PRO A 50 -3.07 -6.98 2.18
C PRO A 50 -2.31 -6.94 3.52
N SER A 51 -2.63 -7.88 4.42
CA SER A 51 -1.94 -7.93 5.73
C SER A 51 -0.49 -8.42 5.64
N TYR A 52 -0.11 -9.09 4.55
CA TYR A 52 1.21 -9.72 4.35
C TYR A 52 1.61 -10.76 5.41
N GLU A 53 0.62 -11.31 6.13
CA GLU A 53 0.84 -12.40 7.07
C GLU A 53 1.38 -13.64 6.36
N ILE A 54 0.88 -13.90 5.15
CA ILE A 54 1.24 -15.07 4.35
C ILE A 54 2.23 -14.63 3.26
N LYS A 55 3.33 -15.37 3.14
CA LYS A 55 4.37 -15.12 2.14
C LYS A 55 3.85 -15.06 0.69
N SER A 56 2.77 -15.79 0.38
CA SER A 56 2.18 -15.76 -0.96
C SER A 56 1.59 -14.41 -1.34
N ASP A 57 1.28 -13.53 -0.38
CA ASP A 57 0.60 -12.26 -0.64
C ASP A 57 1.45 -11.34 -1.52
N TYR A 58 2.77 -11.31 -1.32
CA TYR A 58 3.70 -10.54 -2.16
C TYR A 58 3.63 -10.94 -3.65
N ALA A 59 3.52 -12.25 -3.91
CA ALA A 59 3.37 -12.77 -5.27
C ALA A 59 1.98 -12.48 -5.84
N LYS A 60 0.93 -12.63 -5.02
CA LYS A 60 -0.45 -12.32 -5.42
C LYS A 60 -0.62 -10.85 -5.81
N VAL A 61 -0.03 -9.91 -5.06
CA VAL A 61 -0.05 -8.48 -5.39
C VAL A 61 0.54 -8.23 -6.79
N THR A 62 1.72 -8.80 -7.07
CA THR A 62 2.37 -8.62 -8.37
C THR A 62 1.55 -9.23 -9.51
N ALA A 63 0.98 -10.43 -9.30
CA ALA A 63 0.14 -11.10 -10.29
C ALA A 63 -1.18 -10.33 -10.54
N CYS A 64 -1.82 -9.86 -9.48
CA CYS A 64 -3.04 -9.05 -9.53
C CYS A 64 -2.81 -7.78 -10.34
N LEU A 65 -1.73 -7.03 -10.06
CA LEU A 65 -1.43 -5.81 -10.81
C LEU A 65 -1.17 -6.06 -12.29
N ARG A 66 -0.51 -7.17 -12.63
CA ARG A 66 -0.30 -7.55 -14.04
C ARG A 66 -1.64 -7.76 -14.76
N ASP A 67 -2.55 -8.51 -14.16
CA ASP A 67 -3.89 -8.73 -14.72
C ASP A 67 -4.71 -7.43 -14.79
N CYS A 68 -4.62 -6.58 -13.75
CA CYS A 68 -5.26 -5.27 -13.72
C CYS A 68 -4.77 -4.36 -14.86
N LEU A 69 -3.46 -4.28 -15.08
CA LEU A 69 -2.88 -3.47 -16.15
C LEU A 69 -3.24 -4.01 -17.55
N GLN A 70 -3.41 -5.33 -17.69
CA GLN A 70 -3.88 -5.94 -18.94
C GLN A 70 -5.36 -5.59 -19.22
N ARG A 71 -6.22 -5.63 -18.19
CA ARG A 71 -7.66 -5.33 -18.32
C ARG A 71 -7.95 -3.84 -18.45
N PHE A 72 -7.24 -3.03 -17.67
CA PHE A 72 -7.47 -1.60 -17.55
C PHE A 72 -6.17 -0.82 -17.31
N ALA A 73 -5.45 -0.59 -18.40
CA ALA A 73 -4.11 0.00 -18.39
C ALA A 73 -4.01 1.45 -17.89
N THR A 74 -5.13 2.19 -17.81
CA THR A 74 -5.18 3.61 -17.44
C THR A 74 -5.65 3.86 -16.00
N GLY A 75 -6.01 2.82 -15.24
CA GLY A 75 -6.37 2.96 -13.84
C GLY A 75 -5.18 3.40 -12.97
N THR A 76 -5.45 4.12 -11.88
CA THR A 76 -4.45 4.39 -10.85
C THR A 76 -4.48 3.24 -9.85
N TYR A 77 -3.34 2.59 -9.63
CA TYR A 77 -3.23 1.45 -8.70
C TYR A 77 -2.24 1.80 -7.60
N ALA A 78 -2.70 1.83 -6.36
CA ALA A 78 -1.89 2.14 -5.18
C ALA A 78 -1.73 0.88 -4.33
N VAL A 79 -0.48 0.51 -4.06
CA VAL A 79 -0.12 -0.67 -3.27
C VAL A 79 0.61 -0.23 -2.01
N TRP A 80 0.05 -0.55 -0.85
CA TRP A 80 0.77 -0.45 0.41
C TRP A 80 1.58 -1.71 0.67
N TYR A 81 2.76 -1.58 1.27
CA TYR A 81 3.53 -2.73 1.75
C TYR A 81 4.44 -2.40 2.96
N PRO A 82 4.69 -3.39 3.84
CA PRO A 82 5.60 -3.23 4.96
C PRO A 82 7.06 -3.41 4.52
N VAL A 83 7.97 -2.63 5.11
CA VAL A 83 9.42 -2.83 4.97
C VAL A 83 9.91 -3.56 6.22
N ILE A 84 10.03 -4.88 6.10
CA ILE A 84 10.42 -5.80 7.17
C ILE A 84 11.57 -6.69 6.68
N PRO A 85 12.40 -7.28 7.58
CA PRO A 85 13.53 -8.14 7.24
C PRO A 85 13.09 -9.51 6.70
N ARG A 86 12.37 -9.48 5.57
CA ARG A 86 11.87 -10.62 4.82
C ARG A 86 12.23 -10.40 3.34
N PRO A 87 12.83 -11.38 2.64
CA PRO A 87 13.24 -11.22 1.24
C PRO A 87 12.09 -10.79 0.34
N GLU A 88 10.90 -11.37 0.51
CA GLU A 88 9.73 -11.07 -0.35
C GLU A 88 9.25 -9.63 -0.19
N ALA A 89 9.38 -9.05 1.00
CA ALA A 89 9.04 -7.66 1.28
C ALA A 89 10.02 -6.69 0.60
N HIS A 90 11.31 -7.03 0.59
CA HIS A 90 12.35 -6.24 -0.10
C HIS A 90 12.22 -6.34 -1.63
N ASP A 91 11.83 -7.51 -2.13
CA ASP A 91 11.68 -7.78 -3.55
C ASP A 91 10.46 -7.12 -4.17
N LEU A 92 9.36 -6.98 -3.43
CA LEU A 92 8.10 -6.48 -3.96
C LEU A 92 8.25 -5.14 -4.70
N PRO A 93 8.77 -4.04 -4.10
CA PRO A 93 8.94 -2.79 -4.83
C PRO A 93 9.84 -2.91 -6.07
N ARG A 94 10.87 -3.78 -6.05
CA ARG A 94 11.69 -4.04 -7.25
C ARG A 94 10.85 -4.68 -8.36
N ARG A 95 10.04 -5.69 -8.03
CA ARG A 95 9.14 -6.36 -8.98
C ARG A 95 8.10 -5.40 -9.55
N LEU A 96 7.55 -4.50 -8.72
CA LEU A 96 6.59 -3.49 -9.16
C LEU A 96 7.23 -2.47 -10.12
N LYS A 97 8.44 -1.99 -9.85
CA LYS A 97 9.21 -1.14 -10.79
C LYS A 97 9.46 -1.84 -12.11
N THR A 98 9.90 -3.10 -12.08
CA THR A 98 10.09 -3.90 -13.29
C THR A 98 8.80 -4.04 -14.09
N LEU A 99 7.68 -4.37 -13.43
CA LEU A 99 6.37 -4.50 -14.07
C LEU A 99 5.92 -3.16 -14.71
N ALA A 100 6.09 -2.04 -14.01
CA ALA A 100 5.74 -0.72 -14.51
C ALA A 100 6.55 -0.36 -15.77
N ASN A 101 7.86 -0.54 -15.71
CA ASN A 101 8.76 -0.27 -16.84
C ASN A 101 8.45 -1.18 -18.04
N GLN A 102 8.24 -2.48 -17.82
CA GLN A 102 7.86 -3.44 -18.88
C GLN A 102 6.50 -3.11 -19.50
N SER A 103 5.58 -2.54 -18.72
CA SER A 103 4.25 -2.16 -19.19
C SER A 103 4.21 -0.74 -19.78
N GLY A 104 5.34 -0.02 -19.81
CA GLY A 104 5.42 1.37 -20.24
C GLY A 104 4.49 2.30 -19.44
N LYS A 105 4.40 2.08 -18.12
CA LYS A 105 3.53 2.86 -17.24
C LYS A 105 4.34 3.73 -16.29
N PRO A 106 3.95 5.02 -16.13
CA PRO A 106 4.56 5.86 -15.12
C PRO A 106 4.22 5.33 -13.73
N TRP A 107 5.16 5.49 -12.81
CA TRP A 107 5.05 5.05 -11.43
C TRP A 107 5.66 6.06 -10.45
N LEU A 108 5.16 6.01 -9.22
CA LEU A 108 5.66 6.75 -8.06
C LEU A 108 5.84 5.77 -6.90
N HIS A 109 6.95 5.88 -6.18
CA HIS A 109 7.28 5.03 -5.05
C HIS A 109 7.71 5.90 -3.87
N ALA A 110 6.90 5.92 -2.82
CA ALA A 110 7.19 6.61 -1.57
C ALA A 110 7.48 5.61 -0.46
N THR A 111 8.47 5.88 0.39
CA THR A 111 8.72 5.14 1.64
C THR A 111 8.86 6.11 2.80
N LEU A 112 8.44 5.64 3.97
CA LEU A 112 8.66 6.33 5.24
C LEU A 112 9.15 5.30 6.26
N ALA A 113 10.28 5.59 6.87
CA ALA A 113 10.85 4.88 8.00
C ALA A 113 10.80 5.79 9.23
N ILE A 114 10.14 5.32 10.29
CA ILE A 114 10.06 6.06 11.57
C ILE A 114 11.29 5.81 12.44
N GLY A 115 12.13 4.83 12.08
CA GLY A 115 13.32 4.50 12.86
C GLY A 115 13.01 3.89 14.23
N GLN A 116 14.05 3.74 15.03
CA GLN A 116 13.96 3.18 16.39
C GLN A 116 14.20 4.27 17.41
N ALA A 117 13.33 4.32 18.42
CA ALA A 117 13.57 5.10 19.62
C ALA A 117 14.86 4.62 20.31
N PRO A 118 15.59 5.52 21.00
CA PRO A 118 16.64 5.10 21.92
C PRO A 118 16.08 4.06 22.88
N ASP A 119 16.88 3.04 23.17
CA ASP A 119 16.46 1.88 23.94
C ASP A 119 15.86 2.31 25.29
N ARG A 120 14.54 2.17 25.44
CA ARG A 120 13.88 2.23 26.74
C ARG A 120 13.95 0.84 27.34
N THR A 121 15.14 0.36 27.61
CA THR A 121 15.34 -0.85 28.41
C THR A 121 15.14 -0.49 29.86
N THR A 122 13.96 -0.80 30.39
CA THR A 122 13.76 -0.89 31.84
C THR A 122 14.59 -2.09 32.32
N PRO A 123 15.53 -1.92 33.28
CA PRO A 123 16.28 -3.06 33.81
C PRO A 123 15.32 -4.14 34.33
N GLY A 124 15.41 -5.36 33.80
CA GLY A 124 14.55 -6.48 34.19
C GLY A 124 13.34 -6.74 33.28
N GLU A 125 13.06 -5.86 32.31
CA GLU A 125 12.02 -6.10 31.29
C GLU A 125 12.64 -6.55 29.96
N PRO A 126 12.01 -7.50 29.24
CA PRO A 126 12.44 -7.83 27.88
C PRO A 126 12.30 -6.60 26.99
N ALA A 127 13.34 -6.31 26.20
CA ALA A 127 13.29 -5.23 25.22
C ALA A 127 12.05 -5.41 24.31
N PRO A 128 11.22 -4.37 24.13
CA PRO A 128 10.01 -4.48 23.33
C PRO A 128 10.38 -4.90 21.90
N ARG A 129 9.67 -5.89 21.35
CA ARG A 129 9.85 -6.25 19.94
C ARG A 129 9.52 -5.02 19.09
N PRO A 130 10.44 -4.53 18.25
CA PRO A 130 10.12 -3.40 17.40
C PRO A 130 8.99 -3.80 16.45
N GLY A 131 7.90 -3.03 16.48
CA GLY A 131 6.81 -3.16 15.51
C GLY A 131 7.25 -2.76 14.10
N LEU A 132 6.30 -2.52 13.21
CA LEU A 132 6.62 -2.03 11.86
C LEU A 132 7.36 -0.68 11.94
N LEU A 133 8.60 -0.65 11.43
CA LEU A 133 9.46 0.54 11.49
C LEU A 133 9.46 1.34 10.18
N ALA A 134 9.01 0.74 9.09
CA ALA A 134 8.98 1.37 7.79
C ALA A 134 7.91 0.74 6.89
N SER A 135 7.34 1.54 6.01
CA SER A 135 6.38 1.09 4.99
C SER A 135 6.55 1.87 3.70
N GLY A 136 5.98 1.35 2.62
CA GLY A 136 5.98 2.02 1.33
C GLY A 136 4.62 2.03 0.65
N MET A 137 4.44 3.01 -0.21
CA MET A 137 3.35 3.11 -1.18
C MET A 137 3.94 3.08 -2.59
N PHE A 138 3.47 2.17 -3.43
CA PHE A 138 3.80 2.12 -4.86
C PHE A 138 2.56 2.44 -5.68
N VAL A 139 2.65 3.42 -6.57
CA VAL A 139 1.51 3.94 -7.34
C VAL A 139 1.80 3.83 -8.84
N PHE A 140 1.00 3.05 -9.56
CA PHE A 140 0.96 3.06 -11.03
C PHE A 140 0.03 4.15 -11.53
N ASN A 141 0.36 4.78 -12.65
CA ASN A 141 -0.37 5.90 -13.24
C ASN A 141 -0.71 6.97 -12.18
N PRO A 142 0.29 7.50 -11.45
CA PRO A 142 0.06 8.47 -10.39
C PRO A 142 -0.55 9.76 -10.98
N PRO A 143 -1.49 10.42 -10.27
CA PRO A 143 -1.90 11.77 -10.62
C PRO A 143 -0.68 12.70 -10.66
N HIS A 144 -0.60 13.59 -11.67
CA HIS A 144 0.58 14.43 -11.90
C HIS A 144 0.94 15.34 -10.71
N THR A 145 -0.04 15.74 -9.90
CA THR A 145 0.15 16.55 -8.69
C THR A 145 0.68 15.77 -7.51
N LEU A 146 0.56 14.44 -7.50
CA LEU A 146 0.81 13.60 -6.32
C LEU A 146 2.27 13.67 -5.88
N LYS A 147 3.23 13.64 -6.80
CA LYS A 147 4.66 13.73 -6.48
C LYS A 147 5.00 15.05 -5.77
N ALA A 148 4.50 16.17 -6.29
CA ALA A 148 4.73 17.49 -5.74
C ALA A 148 4.07 17.66 -4.35
N ALA A 149 2.90 17.06 -4.15
CA ALA A 149 2.23 17.06 -2.84
C ALA A 149 2.93 16.16 -1.82
N LEU A 150 3.42 14.99 -2.22
CA LEU A 150 4.07 14.04 -1.31
C LEU A 150 5.45 14.49 -0.84
N ALA A 151 6.21 15.21 -1.66
CA ALA A 151 7.55 15.66 -1.30
C ALA A 151 7.59 16.47 0.03
N PRO A 152 6.82 17.56 0.20
CA PRO A 152 6.78 18.28 1.48
C PRO A 152 6.06 17.48 2.58
N ALA A 153 5.05 16.67 2.24
CA ALA A 153 4.33 15.86 3.21
C ALA A 153 5.24 14.82 3.88
N LEU A 154 6.11 14.14 3.13
CA LEU A 154 7.04 13.16 3.68
C LEU A 154 8.06 13.78 4.63
N VAL A 155 8.56 14.99 4.33
CA VAL A 155 9.43 15.75 5.23
C VAL A 155 8.70 16.06 6.55
N GLN A 156 7.46 16.51 6.48
CA GLN A 156 6.65 16.78 7.68
C GLN A 156 6.36 15.50 8.47
N MET A 157 6.03 14.40 7.79
CA MET A 157 5.77 13.11 8.43
C MET A 157 7.01 12.56 9.11
N GLU A 158 8.20 12.66 8.50
CA GLU A 158 9.45 12.25 9.15
C GLU A 158 9.72 13.10 10.40
N ALA A 159 9.53 14.42 10.33
CA ALA A 159 9.75 15.32 11.47
C ALA A 159 8.83 15.01 12.66
N ILE A 160 7.57 14.61 12.38
CA ILE A 160 6.56 14.34 13.41
C ILE A 160 6.67 12.90 13.95
N LEU A 161 6.88 11.93 13.07
CA LEU A 161 6.78 10.50 13.39
C LEU A 161 8.14 9.84 13.62
N GLY A 162 9.23 10.49 13.21
CA GLY A 162 10.59 10.01 13.37
C GLY A 162 10.98 9.79 14.82
N ARG A 163 11.67 8.69 15.08
CA ARG A 163 12.06 8.21 16.43
C ARG A 163 13.57 8.16 16.61
N GLY A 164 14.35 8.63 15.64
CA GLY A 164 15.81 8.65 15.69
C GLY A 164 16.44 7.67 14.71
N ARG A 165 17.26 6.73 15.21
CA ARG A 165 18.16 5.95 14.35
C ARG A 165 17.38 5.17 13.28
N GLY A 166 17.77 5.35 12.02
CA GLY A 166 17.16 4.66 10.88
C GLY A 166 15.83 5.25 10.43
N GLN A 167 15.44 6.44 10.91
CA GLN A 167 14.36 7.20 10.30
C GLN A 167 14.78 7.77 8.94
N GLY A 168 13.80 8.07 8.10
CA GLY A 168 14.03 8.67 6.79
C GLY A 168 12.82 8.50 5.89
N HIS A 169 12.79 9.24 4.79
CA HIS A 169 11.82 9.02 3.71
C HIS A 169 12.53 8.94 2.36
N GLN A 170 11.88 8.30 1.38
CA GLN A 170 12.31 8.32 0.00
C GLN A 170 11.11 8.55 -0.91
N LEU A 171 11.34 9.28 -2.01
CA LEU A 171 10.35 9.51 -3.04
C LEU A 171 11.01 9.35 -4.41
N GLU A 172 10.64 8.30 -5.11
CA GLU A 172 11.15 7.95 -6.43
C GLU A 172 10.02 7.95 -7.45
N ALA A 173 10.32 8.23 -8.71
CA ALA A 173 9.40 8.13 -9.82
C ALA A 173 10.12 7.63 -11.06
N GLY A 174 9.38 7.03 -11.99
CA GLY A 174 9.92 6.60 -13.29
C GLY A 174 8.84 6.08 -14.20
N GLY A 175 9.26 5.52 -15.34
CA GLY A 175 8.36 5.06 -16.41
C GLY A 175 7.98 6.15 -17.39
#